data_AF-B8LMH4-F1
#
_entry.id   AF-B8LMH4-F1
#
_cell.length_a   1.000
_cell.length_b   1.000
_cell.length_c   1.000
_cell.angle_alpha   90.00
_cell.angle_beta   90.00
_cell.angle_gamma   90.00
#
_symmetry.space_group_name_H-M   'P 1'
#
loop_
_entity.id
_entity.type
_entity.pdbx_description
1 polymer ?
#
loop_
_entity_poly.entity_id
_entity_poly.type
_entity_poly.pdbx_seq_one_letter_code
_entity_poly.pdbx_strand_id
1 'polypeptide(L)' 'MSMASCYNLKSRPPEYWVADDGSVKKIRHVEMFEDHLRSFKGL' A
#
# COMPACT_ATOMS: atom_id res chain seq x y z
N MET A 1 -5.34 7.88 -1.34
CA MET A 1 -5.54 6.45 -1.71
C MET A 1 -6.91 6.05 -2.25
N SER A 2 -7.99 6.79 -2.03
CA SER A 2 -9.38 6.33 -2.34
C SER A 2 -9.64 5.95 -3.80
N MET A 3 -8.91 6.53 -4.76
CA MET A 3 -9.03 6.22 -6.19
C MET A 3 -7.75 5.63 -6.81
N ALA A 4 -6.78 5.21 -6.01
CA ALA A 4 -5.53 4.65 -6.52
C ALA A 4 -5.75 3.23 -7.08
N SER A 5 -5.27 2.99 -8.29
CA SER A 5 -5.27 1.67 -8.95
C SER A 5 -3.88 1.02 -8.91
N CYS A 6 -3.80 -0.25 -9.31
CA CYS A 6 -2.55 -1.01 -9.48
C CYS A 6 -2.23 -1.24 -10.98
N TYR A 7 -2.63 -0.30 -11.84
CA TYR A 7 -2.36 -0.38 -13.28
C TYR A 7 -0.85 -0.41 -13.55
N ASN A 8 -0.43 -1.15 -14.57
CA ASN A 8 0.98 -1.45 -14.86
C ASN A 8 1.74 -2.17 -13.74
N LEU A 9 1.05 -2.91 -12.86
CA LEU A 9 1.64 -3.56 -11.69
C LEU A 9 2.37 -2.58 -10.75
N LYS A 10 2.01 -1.29 -10.82
CA LYS A 10 2.56 -0.30 -9.88
C LYS A 10 1.84 -0.44 -8.55
N SER A 11 2.55 -0.97 -7.55
CA SER A 11 2.01 -1.14 -6.21
C SER A 11 1.55 0.18 -5.60
N ARG A 12 0.46 0.10 -4.84
CA ARG A 12 -0.08 1.23 -4.11
C ARG A 12 0.89 1.67 -3.00
N PRO A 13 1.16 2.99 -2.85
CA PRO A 13 2.20 3.48 -1.95
C PRO A 13 1.82 3.37 -0.46
N PRO A 14 2.82 3.35 0.44
CA PRO A 14 2.58 3.49 1.87
C PRO A 14 2.18 4.93 2.22
N GLU A 15 1.46 5.08 3.33
CA GLU A 15 1.08 6.39 3.88
C GLU A 15 1.68 6.54 5.27
N TYR A 16 2.13 7.76 5.60
CA TYR A 16 2.72 8.13 6.88
C TYR A 16 1.96 9.31 7.46
N TRP A 17 1.81 9.30 8.78
CA TRP A 17 1.22 10.39 9.56
C TRP A 17 2.32 11.09 10.34
N VAL A 18 2.32 12.42 10.30
CA VAL A 18 3.17 13.25 11.15
C VAL A 18 2.33 13.70 12.33
N ALA A 19 2.68 13.26 13.54
CA ALA A 19 1.99 13.65 14.75
C ALA A 19 2.42 15.05 15.22
N ASP A 20 1.66 15.64 16.14
CA ASP A 20 1.89 17.01 16.62
C ASP A 20 3.23 17.18 17.37
N ASP A 21 3.82 16.08 17.85
CA ASP A 21 5.16 16.00 18.44
C ASP A 21 6.29 15.92 17.38
N GLY A 22 5.93 15.96 16.09
CA GLY A 22 6.85 15.83 14.96
C GLY A 22 7.26 14.38 14.67
N SER A 23 6.73 13.38 15.39
CA SER A 23 7.04 11.97 15.13
C SER A 23 6.35 11.47 13.87
N VAL A 24 7.03 10.61 13.11
CA VAL A 24 6.48 9.99 11.91
C VAL A 24 6.02 8.58 12.24
N LYS A 25 4.74 8.29 12.01
CA LYS A 25 4.15 6.96 12.15
C LYS A 25 3.67 6.44 10.81
N LYS A 26 3.98 5.19 10.50
CA LYS A 26 3.45 4.52 9.31
C LYS A 26 1.99 4.13 9.55
N ILE A 27 1.07 4.65 8.74
CA ILE A 27 -0.38 4.38 8.87
C ILE A 27 -0.88 3.37 7.84
N ARG A 28 -0.18 3.23 6.71
CA ARG A 28 -0.54 2.27 5.67
C ARG A 28 0.69 1.55 5.13
N HIS A 29 0.55 0.24 4.98
CA HIS A 29 1.57 -0.61 4.37
C HIS A 29 1.53 -0.49 2.83
N VAL A 30 2.70 -0.58 2.21
CA VAL A 30 2.83 -0.67 0.75
C VAL A 30 2.27 -2.01 0.30
N GLU A 31 1.60 -2.05 -0.85
CA GLU A 31 1.24 -3.33 -1.46
C GLU A 31 2.48 -4.02 -2.02
N MET A 32 2.61 -5.31 -1.74
CA MET A 32 3.67 -6.16 -2.24
C MET A 32 3.22 -6.87 -3.51
N PHE A 33 4.18 -7.33 -4.31
CA PHE A 33 3.88 -8.15 -5.49
C PHE A 33 3.09 -9.42 -5.14
N GLU A 34 3.33 -9.99 -3.95
CA GLU A 34 2.59 -11.13 -3.41
C GLU A 34 1.09 -10.85 -3.25
N ASP A 35 0.70 -9.61 -2.96
CA ASP A 35 -0.72 -9.22 -2.86
C ASP A 35 -1.41 -9.33 -4.22
N HIS A 36 -0.69 -9.08 -5.31
CA HIS A 36 -1.20 -9.29 -6.66
C HIS A 36 -1.37 -10.80 -6.95
N LEU A 37 -0.37 -11.61 -6.62
CA LEU A 37 -0.39 -13.06 -6.81
C LEU A 37 -1.47 -13.77 -5.98
N ARG A 38 -1.85 -13.20 -4.83
CA ARG A 38 -2.93 -13.73 -3.98
C ARG A 38 -4.26 -13.84 -4.73
N SER A 39 -4.49 -13.01 -5.74
CA SER A 39 -5.69 -13.06 -6.58
C SER A 39 -5.81 -14.35 -7.39
N PHE A 40 -4.70 -15.05 -7.61
CA PHE A 40 -4.63 -16.29 -8.40
C PHE A 40 -4.42 -17.54 -7.53
N LYS A 41 -4.50 -17.43 -6.21
CA LYS A 41 -4.24 -18.55 -5.31
C LYS A 41 -5.33 -19.62 -5.44
N GLY A 42 -4.99 -20.80 -5.97
CA GLY A 42 -5.90 -21.94 -6.11
C GLY A 42 -6.68 -22.00 -7.41
N LEU A 43 -6.38 -21.09 -8.34
CA LEU A 43 -6.64 -21.24 -9.78
C LEU A 43 -5.43 -21.92 -10.44
#